data_AF-A0A944I484-F1
#
_entry.id   AF-A0A944I484-F1
#
_cell.length_a   1.000
_cell.length_b   1.000
_cell.length_c   1.000
_cell.angle_alpha   90.00
_cell.angle_beta   90.00
_cell.angle_gamma   90.00
#
_symmetry.space_group_name_H-M   'P 1'
#
loop_
_entity.id
_entity.type
_entity.pdbx_description
1 polymer ?
#
loop_
_entity_poly.entity_id
_entity_poly.type
_entity_poly.pdbx_seq_one_letter_code
_entity_poly.pdbx_strand_id
1 'polypeptide(L)'
;MAENSYTDPRIVPHESAQDREARERLTKLLVESPIPPEYLIDNLSVYMRRHQLADLLSMDALYRMLPEVPGTIMEFGVLHGRHLATLTALRSIYEPYNSLRRIVGFDTFTGFPEDIKEVDKVSTSAVPGRFATPDGEVDHLREVLAAHEATEPFGHTQRSFVVQGDVRETVPRYLEENPETVIAMAYFDLDLYQPTKELLEAIKPYLTKGSILAFDELAHPKWPGETTALREVFGLDHAPLRQLPGREPPVIYMKWGE
;
A
#
# COMPACT_ATOMS: atom_id res chain seq x y z
N MET A 1 -27.09 3.46 14.59
CA MET A 1 -25.90 3.72 15.43
C MET A 1 -25.64 5.22 15.35
N ALA A 2 -25.51 5.89 16.48
CA ALA A 2 -25.54 7.36 16.57
C ALA A 2 -24.31 8.00 15.92
N GLU A 3 -24.43 9.29 15.54
CA GLU A 3 -23.48 10.16 14.83
C GLU A 3 -22.06 10.29 15.43
N ASN A 4 -21.69 9.49 16.45
CA ASN A 4 -20.40 9.52 17.13
C ASN A 4 -19.85 8.13 17.50
N SER A 5 -20.31 7.03 16.88
CA SER A 5 -19.78 5.71 17.26
C SER A 5 -18.30 5.50 16.87
N TYR A 6 -17.77 6.21 15.88
CA TYR A 6 -16.38 5.98 15.43
C TYR A 6 -15.35 6.96 16.02
N THR A 7 -15.77 7.76 17.01
CA THR A 7 -14.89 8.67 17.77
C THR A 7 -14.58 8.16 19.18
N ASP A 8 -15.30 7.15 19.67
CA ASP A 8 -15.01 6.52 20.96
C ASP A 8 -13.88 5.49 20.81
N PRO A 9 -12.69 5.74 21.38
CA PRO A 9 -11.53 4.86 21.22
C PRO A 9 -11.77 3.45 21.77
N ARG A 10 -12.79 3.24 22.62
CA ARG A 10 -13.11 1.90 23.15
C ARG A 10 -13.70 0.96 22.10
N ILE A 11 -14.16 1.49 20.96
CA ILE A 11 -14.88 0.74 19.93
C ILE A 11 -14.28 0.86 18.54
N VAL A 12 -13.20 1.64 18.38
CA VAL A 12 -12.39 1.69 17.17
C VAL A 12 -10.95 1.27 17.44
N PRO A 13 -10.32 0.50 16.54
CA PRO A 13 -8.90 0.17 16.64
C PRO A 13 -8.05 1.44 16.77
N HIS A 14 -7.11 1.44 17.71
CA HIS A 14 -6.16 2.53 17.92
C HIS A 14 -4.88 2.01 18.59
N GLU A 15 -3.77 2.74 18.40
CA GLU A 15 -2.50 2.42 19.06
C GLU A 15 -2.66 2.54 20.58
N SER A 16 -2.37 1.46 21.31
CA SER A 16 -2.38 1.47 22.77
C SER A 16 -1.24 2.34 23.33
N ALA A 17 -1.37 2.82 24.57
CA ALA A 17 -0.29 3.59 25.21
C ALA A 17 1.02 2.78 25.30
N GLN A 18 0.92 1.47 25.53
CA GLN A 18 2.05 0.55 25.57
C GLN A 18 2.71 0.38 24.19
N ASP A 19 1.91 0.24 23.12
CA ASP A 19 2.45 0.13 21.76
C ASP A 19 3.13 1.41 21.31
N ARG A 20 2.57 2.57 21.68
CA ARG A 20 3.16 3.88 21.43
C ARG A 20 4.50 4.03 22.16
N GLU A 21 4.56 3.68 23.45
CA GLU A 21 5.80 3.74 24.23
C GLU A 21 6.87 2.81 23.63
N ALA A 22 6.49 1.60 23.23
CA ALA A 22 7.40 0.68 22.55
C ALA A 22 7.90 1.23 21.22
N ARG A 23 7.04 1.92 20.44
CA ARG A 23 7.42 2.63 19.21
C ARG A 23 8.49 3.66 19.49
N GLU A 24 8.18 4.60 20.37
CA GLU A 24 9.04 5.74 20.69
C GLU A 24 10.40 5.27 21.24
N ARG A 25 10.39 4.25 22.09
CA ARG A 25 11.61 3.65 22.64
C ARG A 25 12.47 3.00 21.55
N LEU A 26 11.89 2.21 20.65
CA LEU A 26 12.65 1.57 19.57
C LEU A 26 13.17 2.59 18.55
N THR A 27 12.39 3.64 18.25
CA THR A 27 12.86 4.76 17.43
C THR A 27 14.08 5.42 18.05
N LYS A 28 14.05 5.71 19.36
CA LYS A 28 15.20 6.27 20.07
C LYS A 28 16.42 5.34 20.01
N LEU A 29 16.22 4.04 20.25
CA LEU A 29 17.30 3.04 20.21
C LEU A 29 17.91 2.86 18.82
N LEU A 30 17.14 3.06 17.75
CA LEU A 30 17.64 3.04 16.38
C LEU A 30 18.53 4.27 16.09
N VAL A 31 18.04 5.47 16.44
CA VAL A 31 18.77 6.72 16.21
C VAL A 31 20.05 6.81 17.04
N GLU A 32 20.02 6.32 18.28
CA GLU A 32 21.15 6.31 19.21
C GLU A 32 21.92 4.98 19.20
N SER A 33 21.80 4.21 18.11
CA SER A 33 22.37 2.86 18.03
C SER A 33 23.90 2.84 18.21
N PRO A 34 24.45 1.91 19.02
CA PRO A 34 25.88 1.67 19.06
C PRO A 34 26.38 0.78 17.90
N ILE A 35 25.47 0.25 17.06
CA ILE A 35 25.83 -0.51 15.86
C ILE A 35 26.52 0.46 14.90
N PRO A 36 27.73 0.16 14.40
CA PRO A 36 28.39 1.03 13.42
C PRO A 36 27.50 1.26 12.18
N PRO A 37 27.48 2.48 11.59
CA PRO A 37 26.56 2.83 10.52
C PRO A 37 26.53 1.84 9.34
N GLU A 38 27.69 1.29 8.97
CA GLU A 38 27.84 0.32 7.89
C GLU A 38 27.12 -1.02 8.14
N TYR A 39 26.85 -1.37 9.40
CA TYR A 39 26.12 -2.59 9.79
C TYR A 39 24.66 -2.33 10.11
N LEU A 40 24.21 -1.06 10.14
CA LEU A 40 22.88 -0.72 10.62
C LEU A 40 21.78 -1.33 9.73
N ILE A 41 21.97 -1.28 8.41
CA ILE A 41 21.00 -1.79 7.43
C ILE A 41 20.87 -3.33 7.48
N ASP A 42 21.96 -4.03 7.80
CA ASP A 42 21.97 -5.50 7.95
C ASP A 42 21.31 -5.98 9.25
N ASN A 43 21.02 -5.06 10.18
CA ASN A 43 20.50 -5.36 11.51
C ASN A 43 19.14 -4.67 11.80
N LEU A 44 18.41 -4.27 10.76
CA LEU A 44 17.10 -3.59 10.92
C LEU A 44 16.08 -4.41 11.73
N SER A 45 16.19 -5.75 11.72
CA SER A 45 15.33 -6.64 12.51
C SER A 45 15.43 -6.41 14.03
N VAL A 46 16.53 -5.83 14.52
CA VAL A 46 16.69 -5.45 15.94
C VAL A 46 15.66 -4.39 16.35
N TYR A 47 15.26 -3.53 15.42
CA TYR A 47 14.36 -2.39 15.67
C TYR A 47 12.94 -2.62 15.12
N MET A 48 12.73 -3.73 14.40
CA MET A 48 11.47 -4.04 13.75
C MET A 48 10.43 -4.55 14.75
N ARG A 49 9.33 -3.81 14.90
CA ARG A 49 8.21 -4.21 15.76
C ARG A 49 7.36 -5.28 15.09
N ARG A 50 6.63 -6.04 15.92
CA ARG A 50 5.65 -7.06 15.47
C ARG A 50 4.70 -6.55 14.40
N HIS A 51 4.17 -5.33 14.54
CA HIS A 51 3.22 -4.75 13.59
C HIS A 51 3.84 -4.56 12.19
N GLN A 52 5.04 -3.97 12.12
CA GLN A 52 5.78 -3.79 10.86
C GLN A 52 6.20 -5.13 10.24
N LEU A 53 6.60 -6.11 11.06
CA LEU A 53 6.91 -7.46 10.58
C LEU A 53 5.67 -8.17 10.01
N ALA A 54 4.51 -8.05 10.67
CA ALA A 54 3.25 -8.63 10.19
C ALA A 54 2.79 -8.01 8.86
N ASP A 55 3.02 -6.72 8.68
CA ASP A 55 2.76 -6.02 7.43
C ASP A 55 3.69 -6.48 6.29
N LEU A 56 5.00 -6.60 6.56
CA LEU A 56 5.96 -7.18 5.61
C LEU A 56 5.56 -8.60 5.20
N LEU A 57 5.18 -9.45 6.16
CA LEU A 57 4.73 -10.82 5.90
C LEU A 57 3.41 -10.87 5.14
N SER A 58 2.54 -9.86 5.28
CA SER A 58 1.34 -9.72 4.46
C SER A 58 1.68 -9.42 3.00
N MET A 59 2.63 -8.51 2.76
CA MET A 59 3.12 -8.21 1.41
C MET A 59 3.78 -9.44 0.77
N ASP A 60 4.60 -10.17 1.53
CA ASP A 60 5.16 -11.46 1.11
C ASP A 60 4.07 -12.47 0.73
N ALA A 61 3.03 -12.60 1.55
CA ALA A 61 1.94 -13.53 1.29
C ALA A 61 1.18 -13.21 0.02
N LEU A 62 0.90 -11.91 -0.25
CA LEU A 62 0.32 -11.49 -1.52
C LEU A 62 1.27 -11.75 -2.68
N TYR A 63 2.55 -11.38 -2.54
CA TYR A 63 3.55 -11.54 -3.61
C TYR A 63 3.68 -13.00 -4.04
N ARG A 64 3.74 -13.94 -3.10
CA ARG A 64 3.86 -15.38 -3.40
C ARG A 64 2.73 -15.95 -4.26
N MET A 65 1.61 -15.24 -4.38
CA MET A 65 0.51 -15.63 -5.27
C MET A 65 0.69 -15.14 -6.71
N LEU A 66 1.64 -14.24 -6.98
CA LEU A 66 1.84 -13.55 -8.26
C LEU A 66 2.75 -14.23 -9.31
N PRO A 67 3.67 -15.18 -9.01
CA PRO A 67 4.59 -15.70 -10.02
C PRO A 67 3.92 -16.31 -11.25
N GLU A 68 2.68 -16.81 -11.13
CA GLU A 68 1.91 -17.37 -12.25
C GLU A 68 0.97 -16.35 -12.93
N VAL A 69 0.91 -15.11 -12.43
CA VAL A 69 0.06 -14.03 -12.93
C VAL A 69 0.92 -12.97 -13.64
N PRO A 70 0.78 -12.76 -14.95
CA PRO A 70 1.58 -11.78 -15.67
C PRO A 70 1.20 -10.34 -15.26
N GLY A 71 2.13 -9.41 -15.45
CA GLY A 71 1.83 -7.98 -15.38
C GLY A 71 2.51 -7.23 -14.24
N THR A 72 1.99 -6.05 -13.94
CA THR A 72 2.54 -5.04 -13.04
C THR A 72 1.91 -5.15 -11.65
N ILE A 73 2.66 -4.75 -10.62
CA ILE A 73 2.16 -4.50 -9.28
C ILE A 73 1.93 -3.00 -9.13
N MET A 74 0.74 -2.61 -8.68
CA MET A 74 0.37 -1.22 -8.43
C MET A 74 -0.02 -1.02 -6.97
N GLU A 75 0.51 0.04 -6.34
CA GLU A 75 0.12 0.51 -5.00
C GLU A 75 -0.48 1.91 -5.15
N PHE A 76 -1.66 2.12 -4.55
CA PHE A 76 -2.37 3.39 -4.57
C PHE A 76 -2.42 3.92 -3.13
N GLY A 77 -1.69 5.01 -2.87
CA GLY A 77 -1.32 5.45 -1.52
C GLY A 77 0.01 4.84 -1.11
N VAL A 78 1.08 5.65 -1.14
CA VAL A 78 2.48 5.21 -0.99
C VAL A 78 3.09 5.74 0.31
N LEU A 79 2.74 6.96 0.71
CA LEU A 79 3.34 7.66 1.85
C LEU A 79 4.89 7.62 1.77
N HIS A 80 5.54 6.93 2.71
CA HIS A 80 7.00 6.80 2.81
C HIS A 80 7.56 5.58 2.04
N GLY A 81 6.74 4.92 1.20
CA GLY A 81 7.17 3.84 0.30
C GLY A 81 7.48 2.50 0.96
N ARG A 82 6.89 2.23 2.13
CA ARG A 82 7.09 0.98 2.88
C ARG A 82 6.80 -0.26 2.03
N HIS A 83 5.66 -0.31 1.35
CA HIS A 83 5.31 -1.46 0.53
C HIS A 83 6.09 -1.47 -0.78
N LEU A 84 6.28 -0.35 -1.48
CA LEU A 84 7.17 -0.29 -2.66
C LEU A 84 8.56 -0.88 -2.42
N ALA A 85 9.24 -0.49 -1.34
CA ALA A 85 10.57 -1.02 -1.00
C ALA A 85 10.51 -2.53 -0.70
N THR A 86 9.50 -2.95 0.06
CA THR A 86 9.26 -4.38 0.37
C THR A 86 9.02 -5.19 -0.90
N LEU A 87 8.12 -4.75 -1.77
CA LEU A 87 7.76 -5.42 -3.02
C LEU A 87 8.95 -5.46 -3.99
N THR A 88 9.80 -4.42 -4.01
CA THR A 88 11.03 -4.40 -4.82
C THR A 88 12.02 -5.47 -4.33
N ALA A 89 12.24 -5.57 -3.02
CA ALA A 89 13.07 -6.63 -2.45
C ALA A 89 12.49 -8.04 -2.71
N LEU A 90 11.17 -8.23 -2.53
CA LEU A 90 10.49 -9.50 -2.79
C LEU A 90 10.56 -9.91 -4.26
N ARG A 91 10.51 -8.96 -5.20
CA ARG A 91 10.71 -9.23 -6.63
C ARG A 91 12.06 -9.86 -6.91
N SER A 92 13.13 -9.34 -6.30
CA SER A 92 14.48 -9.89 -6.42
C SER A 92 14.55 -11.35 -5.95
N ILE A 93 13.80 -11.69 -4.90
CA ILE A 93 13.74 -13.04 -4.31
C ILE A 93 12.94 -14.00 -5.19
N TYR A 94 11.73 -13.61 -5.58
CA TYR A 94 10.77 -14.52 -6.21
C TYR A 94 10.82 -14.55 -7.74
N GLU A 95 11.26 -13.46 -8.36
CA GLU A 95 11.25 -13.30 -9.81
C GLU A 95 12.58 -12.73 -10.34
N PRO A 96 13.74 -13.31 -9.99
CA PRO A 96 15.07 -12.78 -10.37
C PRO A 96 15.24 -12.64 -11.88
N TYR A 97 14.51 -13.44 -12.66
CA TYR A 97 14.57 -13.47 -14.12
C TYR A 97 13.36 -12.82 -14.83
N ASN A 98 12.44 -12.21 -14.09
CA ASN A 98 11.32 -11.48 -14.68
C ASN A 98 11.69 -9.99 -14.82
N SER A 99 12.16 -9.60 -16.00
CA SER A 99 12.45 -8.19 -16.31
C SER A 99 11.19 -7.34 -16.50
N LEU A 100 9.99 -7.94 -16.58
CA LEU A 100 8.75 -7.26 -16.91
C LEU A 100 7.89 -6.92 -15.67
N ARG A 101 8.21 -7.48 -14.49
CA ARG A 101 7.50 -7.18 -13.25
C ARG A 101 7.81 -5.76 -12.77
N ARG A 102 7.06 -4.79 -13.28
CA ARG A 102 7.10 -3.42 -12.79
C ARG A 102 6.37 -3.31 -11.45
N ILE A 103 6.84 -2.40 -10.61
CA ILE A 103 6.19 -1.99 -9.35
C ILE A 103 5.96 -0.49 -9.46
N VAL A 104 4.71 -0.05 -9.35
CA VAL A 104 4.34 1.36 -9.56
C VAL A 104 3.52 1.86 -8.38
N GLY A 105 4.05 2.85 -7.67
CA GLY A 105 3.32 3.54 -6.61
C GLY A 105 2.74 4.86 -7.10
N PHE A 106 1.50 5.15 -6.71
CA PHE A 106 0.80 6.40 -7.02
C PHE A 106 0.38 7.11 -5.74
N ASP A 107 0.77 8.37 -5.59
CA ASP A 107 0.40 9.20 -4.43
C ASP A 107 0.51 10.69 -4.78
N THR A 108 -0.23 11.54 -4.07
CA THR A 108 -0.06 13.00 -4.16
C THR A 108 1.23 13.43 -3.47
N PHE A 109 1.65 12.71 -2.41
CA PHE A 109 2.68 13.09 -1.44
C PHE A 109 2.37 14.37 -0.65
N THR A 110 1.20 14.98 -0.92
CA THR A 110 0.68 16.16 -0.23
C THR A 110 -0.51 15.80 0.68
N GLY A 111 -0.78 14.50 0.84
CA GLY A 111 -1.88 14.00 1.66
C GLY A 111 -3.24 14.04 0.95
N PHE A 112 -4.30 13.85 1.73
CA PHE A 112 -5.67 13.80 1.22
C PHE A 112 -6.09 15.09 0.50
N PRO A 113 -6.91 14.98 -0.56
CA PRO A 113 -7.41 16.12 -1.32
C PRO A 113 -8.45 16.93 -0.53
N GLU A 114 -8.82 18.10 -1.05
CA GLU A 114 -9.83 18.97 -0.45
C GLU A 114 -11.25 18.39 -0.54
N ASP A 115 -11.56 17.60 -1.56
CA ASP A 115 -12.91 17.17 -1.91
C ASP A 115 -13.35 15.83 -1.27
N ILE A 116 -12.97 15.61 0.00
CA ILE A 116 -13.33 14.41 0.79
C ILE A 116 -14.86 14.28 0.92
N LYS A 117 -15.39 13.09 0.61
CA LYS A 117 -16.83 12.81 0.62
C LYS A 117 -17.36 12.58 2.03
N GLU A 118 -18.67 12.81 2.21
CA GLU A 118 -19.33 12.63 3.51
C GLU A 118 -19.23 11.20 4.06
N VAL A 119 -19.18 10.19 3.18
CA VAL A 119 -19.00 8.79 3.60
C VAL A 119 -17.68 8.57 4.34
N ASP A 120 -16.64 9.35 4.05
CA ASP A 120 -15.31 9.21 4.67
C ASP A 120 -15.20 10.02 5.97
N LYS A 121 -16.13 10.94 6.23
CA LYS A 121 -16.12 11.84 7.41
C LYS A 121 -16.75 11.22 8.65
N VAL A 122 -16.64 9.90 8.79
CA VAL A 122 -17.14 9.16 9.97
C VAL A 122 -16.26 9.35 11.21
N SER A 123 -15.04 9.86 11.04
CA SER A 123 -14.10 10.20 12.12
C SER A 123 -13.42 11.55 11.87
N THR A 124 -12.71 12.06 12.88
CA THR A 124 -11.94 13.32 12.78
C THR A 124 -10.64 13.20 11.99
N SER A 125 -10.32 12.04 11.42
CA SER A 125 -9.04 11.79 10.75
C SER A 125 -9.02 12.07 9.26
N ALA A 126 -10.19 12.04 8.60
CA ALA A 126 -10.33 12.33 7.18
C ALA A 126 -10.35 13.86 6.95
N VAL A 127 -9.16 14.47 6.98
CA VAL A 127 -8.98 15.92 6.76
C VAL A 127 -7.99 16.18 5.63
N PRO A 128 -8.16 17.25 4.83
CA PRO A 128 -7.23 17.60 3.76
C PRO A 128 -5.79 17.75 4.27
N GLY A 129 -4.82 17.30 3.49
CA GLY A 129 -3.40 17.32 3.85
C GLY A 129 -2.98 16.31 4.92
N ARG A 130 -3.91 15.51 5.48
CA ARG A 130 -3.54 14.35 6.30
C ARG A 130 -2.67 13.42 5.46
N PHE A 131 -1.58 12.92 6.06
CA PHE A 131 -0.58 12.07 5.41
C PHE A 131 0.32 12.78 4.37
N ALA A 132 0.38 14.11 4.37
CA ALA A 132 1.40 14.84 3.63
C ALA A 132 2.81 14.45 4.08
N THR A 133 3.70 14.21 3.13
CA THR A 133 5.11 13.90 3.38
C THR A 133 5.97 15.17 3.29
N PRO A 134 7.20 15.17 3.85
CA PRO A 134 8.13 16.28 3.72
C PRO A 134 8.55 16.56 2.27
N ASP A 135 9.05 17.77 2.01
CA ASP A 135 9.71 18.10 0.74
C ASP A 135 10.89 17.16 0.47
N GLY A 136 11.05 16.74 -0.79
CA GLY A 136 12.12 15.83 -1.20
C GLY A 136 11.86 14.34 -0.93
N GLU A 137 10.74 13.98 -0.29
CA GLU A 137 10.39 12.58 -0.02
C GLU A 137 10.37 11.73 -1.29
N VAL A 138 9.77 12.24 -2.36
CA VAL A 138 9.62 11.52 -3.64
C VAL A 138 10.98 11.17 -4.25
N ASP A 139 11.91 12.13 -4.27
CA ASP A 139 13.24 11.92 -4.84
C ASP A 139 14.07 11.00 -3.94
N HIS A 140 13.94 11.13 -2.61
CA HIS A 140 14.55 10.21 -1.67
C HIS A 140 14.06 8.77 -1.87
N LEU A 141 12.74 8.57 -1.99
CA LEU A 141 12.15 7.26 -2.22
C LEU A 141 12.60 6.66 -3.55
N ARG A 142 12.69 7.45 -4.63
CA ARG A 142 13.23 6.99 -5.91
C ARG A 142 14.66 6.48 -5.78
N GLU A 143 15.52 7.17 -5.04
CA GLU A 143 16.89 6.73 -4.76
C GLU A 143 16.93 5.44 -3.92
N VAL A 144 16.05 5.31 -2.91
CA VAL A 144 15.92 4.07 -2.12
C VAL A 144 15.55 2.89 -3.03
N LEU A 145 14.57 3.06 -3.91
CA LEU A 145 14.14 2.00 -4.84
C LEU A 145 15.28 1.66 -5.82
N ALA A 146 15.97 2.64 -6.37
CA ALA A 146 17.11 2.42 -7.26
C ALA A 146 18.25 1.63 -6.57
N ALA A 147 18.51 1.90 -5.29
CA ALA A 147 19.50 1.15 -4.51
C ALA A 147 19.13 -0.32 -4.31
N HIS A 148 17.85 -0.62 -4.09
CA HIS A 148 17.36 -2.01 -4.07
C HIS A 148 17.54 -2.68 -5.44
N GLU A 149 17.11 -2.00 -6.52
CA GLU A 149 17.17 -2.54 -7.87
C GLU A 149 18.60 -2.84 -8.34
N ALA A 150 19.58 -2.02 -7.94
CA ALA A 150 20.98 -2.16 -8.35
C ALA A 150 21.59 -3.53 -8.00
N THR A 151 20.99 -4.26 -7.05
CA THR A 151 21.44 -5.60 -6.62
C THR A 151 20.73 -6.75 -7.34
N GLU A 152 19.70 -6.45 -8.14
CA GLU A 152 18.93 -7.45 -8.89
C GLU A 152 19.65 -7.89 -10.18
N PRO A 153 19.36 -9.09 -10.72
CA PRO A 153 19.93 -9.54 -12.01
C PRO A 153 19.69 -8.57 -13.18
N PHE A 154 18.58 -7.80 -13.13
CA PHE A 154 18.26 -6.73 -14.09
C PHE A 154 18.42 -5.32 -13.50
N GLY A 155 19.35 -5.12 -12.55
CA GLY A 155 19.57 -3.84 -11.87
C GLY A 155 20.05 -2.69 -12.76
N HIS A 156 20.41 -2.97 -14.02
CA HIS A 156 20.68 -1.95 -15.04
C HIS A 156 19.42 -1.37 -15.68
N THR A 157 18.24 -1.90 -15.33
CA THR A 157 16.93 -1.43 -15.82
C THR A 157 16.07 -0.98 -14.65
N GLN A 158 15.47 0.21 -14.79
CA GLN A 158 14.50 0.71 -13.85
C GLN A 158 13.18 -0.06 -13.99
N ARG A 159 12.68 -0.62 -12.90
CA ARG A 159 11.42 -1.38 -12.88
C ARG A 159 10.52 -0.99 -11.69
N SER A 160 10.97 -0.11 -10.81
CA SER A 160 10.20 0.46 -9.71
C SER A 160 10.01 1.96 -9.96
N PHE A 161 8.76 2.41 -9.90
CA PHE A 161 8.35 3.75 -10.32
C PHE A 161 7.48 4.41 -9.27
N VAL A 162 7.63 5.72 -9.13
CA VAL A 162 6.83 6.58 -8.26
C VAL A 162 6.19 7.67 -9.11
N VAL A 163 4.86 7.63 -9.21
CA VAL A 163 4.03 8.57 -9.96
C VAL A 163 3.38 9.53 -8.97
N GLN A 164 3.79 10.81 -9.04
CA GLN A 164 3.26 11.86 -8.17
C GLN A 164 2.04 12.54 -8.79
N GLY A 165 0.96 12.64 -8.02
CA GLY A 165 -0.25 13.38 -8.35
C GLY A 165 -1.52 12.67 -7.89
N ASP A 166 -2.67 13.29 -8.16
CA ASP A 166 -3.96 12.68 -7.85
C ASP A 166 -4.14 11.39 -8.66
N VAL A 167 -4.46 10.29 -7.98
CA VAL A 167 -4.65 8.96 -8.59
C VAL A 167 -5.77 8.95 -9.63
N ARG A 168 -6.78 9.83 -9.49
CA ARG A 168 -7.89 9.99 -10.43
C ARG A 168 -7.43 10.50 -11.81
N GLU A 169 -6.30 11.20 -11.85
CA GLU A 169 -5.71 11.71 -13.09
C GLU A 169 -4.50 10.90 -13.53
N THR A 170 -3.67 10.48 -12.57
CA THR A 170 -2.38 9.82 -12.85
C THR A 170 -2.55 8.37 -13.27
N VAL A 171 -3.49 7.62 -12.69
CA VAL A 171 -3.72 6.21 -13.06
C VAL A 171 -4.30 6.09 -14.47
N PRO A 172 -5.38 6.81 -14.87
CA PRO A 172 -5.87 6.73 -16.25
C PRO A 172 -4.82 7.12 -17.29
N ARG A 173 -4.05 8.19 -17.02
CA ARG A 173 -2.94 8.62 -17.88
C ARG A 173 -1.85 7.55 -17.99
N TYR A 174 -1.43 6.95 -16.88
CA TYR A 174 -0.44 5.87 -16.91
C TYR A 174 -0.93 4.70 -17.77
N LEU A 175 -2.20 4.31 -17.63
CA LEU A 175 -2.79 3.21 -18.39
C LEU A 175 -2.90 3.52 -19.89
N GLU A 176 -3.20 4.77 -20.26
CA GLU A 176 -3.20 5.23 -21.66
C GLU A 176 -1.78 5.23 -22.26
N GLU A 177 -0.78 5.68 -21.49
CA GLU A 177 0.62 5.71 -21.89
C GLU A 177 1.28 4.32 -21.94
N ASN A 178 0.72 3.33 -21.22
CA ASN A 178 1.22 1.96 -21.13
C ASN A 178 0.10 0.94 -21.50
N PRO A 179 -0.36 0.92 -22.77
CA PRO A 179 -1.50 0.10 -23.20
C PRO A 179 -1.24 -1.41 -23.10
N GLU A 180 0.02 -1.84 -22.98
CA GLU A 180 0.42 -3.22 -22.74
C GLU A 180 0.16 -3.71 -21.30
N THR A 181 -0.29 -2.83 -20.41
CA THR A 181 -0.46 -3.13 -18.99
C THR A 181 -1.40 -4.31 -18.77
N VAL A 182 -0.92 -5.30 -18.02
CA VAL A 182 -1.75 -6.25 -17.27
C VAL A 182 -1.46 -5.98 -15.80
N ILE A 183 -2.48 -5.98 -14.94
CA ILE A 183 -2.30 -5.74 -13.52
C ILE A 183 -2.34 -7.08 -12.80
N ALA A 184 -1.19 -7.52 -12.28
CA ALA A 184 -1.10 -8.73 -11.49
C ALA A 184 -1.58 -8.50 -10.05
N MET A 185 -1.25 -7.34 -9.49
CA MET A 185 -1.73 -6.92 -8.18
C MET A 185 -2.06 -5.43 -8.18
N ALA A 186 -3.21 -5.08 -7.61
CA ALA A 186 -3.61 -3.73 -7.25
C ALA A 186 -3.80 -3.67 -5.73
N TYR A 187 -2.96 -2.91 -5.04
CA TYR A 187 -3.03 -2.68 -3.60
C TYR A 187 -3.63 -1.29 -3.36
N PHE A 188 -4.81 -1.25 -2.73
CA PHE A 188 -5.54 -0.04 -2.39
C PHE A 188 -5.24 0.32 -0.93
N ASP A 189 -4.56 1.45 -0.71
CA ASP A 189 -4.24 2.06 0.59
C ASP A 189 -4.57 3.57 0.52
N LEU A 190 -5.76 3.88 0.00
CA LEU A 190 -6.19 5.26 -0.25
C LEU A 190 -7.09 5.82 0.85
N ASP A 191 -7.62 4.94 1.71
CA ASP A 191 -8.65 5.18 2.75
C ASP A 191 -10.02 5.66 2.22
N LEU A 192 -10.01 6.53 1.21
CA LEU A 192 -11.12 7.36 0.77
C LEU A 192 -11.98 6.70 -0.31
N TYR A 193 -13.29 6.94 -0.24
CA TYR A 193 -14.27 6.38 -1.17
C TYR A 193 -14.05 6.80 -2.63
N GLN A 194 -13.99 8.11 -2.89
CA GLN A 194 -14.03 8.64 -4.25
C GLN A 194 -12.86 8.14 -5.12
N PRO A 195 -11.58 8.29 -4.69
CA PRO A 195 -10.47 7.79 -5.50
C PRO A 195 -10.51 6.28 -5.61
N THR A 196 -10.84 5.53 -4.54
CA THR A 196 -10.95 4.06 -4.62
C THR A 196 -11.96 3.61 -5.67
N LYS A 197 -13.15 4.22 -5.71
CA LYS A 197 -14.19 3.91 -6.68
C LYS A 197 -13.73 4.15 -8.13
N GLU A 198 -13.19 5.33 -8.39
CA GLU A 198 -12.73 5.70 -9.74
C GLU A 198 -11.60 4.79 -10.22
N LEU A 199 -10.68 4.41 -9.32
CA LEU A 199 -9.61 3.47 -9.65
C LEU A 199 -10.13 2.07 -9.94
N LEU A 200 -11.06 1.53 -9.14
CA LEU A 200 -11.67 0.22 -9.40
C LEU A 200 -12.31 0.16 -10.80
N GLU A 201 -12.98 1.25 -11.22
CA GLU A 201 -13.55 1.37 -12.56
C GLU A 201 -12.47 1.45 -13.64
N ALA A 202 -11.43 2.27 -13.43
CA ALA A 202 -10.36 2.50 -14.39
C ALA A 202 -9.49 1.26 -14.64
N ILE A 203 -9.16 0.49 -13.59
CA ILE A 203 -8.25 -0.65 -13.71
C ILE A 203 -8.94 -1.91 -14.23
N LYS A 204 -10.27 -1.99 -14.14
CA LYS A 204 -11.05 -3.19 -14.51
C LYS A 204 -10.67 -3.82 -15.86
N PRO A 205 -10.47 -3.06 -16.95
CA PRO A 205 -10.11 -3.64 -18.25
C PRO A 205 -8.71 -4.30 -18.30
N TYR A 206 -7.86 -4.02 -17.33
CA TYR A 206 -6.46 -4.47 -17.26
C TYR A 206 -6.25 -5.66 -16.32
N LEU A 207 -7.32 -6.15 -15.69
CA LEU A 207 -7.31 -7.33 -14.81
C LEU A 207 -7.45 -8.62 -15.61
N THR A 208 -6.73 -9.67 -15.18
CA THR A 208 -6.85 -11.04 -15.69
C THR A 208 -7.32 -11.99 -14.61
N LYS A 209 -7.76 -13.20 -14.98
CA LYS A 209 -8.07 -14.23 -13.98
C LYS A 209 -6.81 -14.52 -13.15
N GLY A 210 -6.94 -14.43 -11.84
CA GLY A 210 -5.82 -14.56 -10.89
C GLY A 210 -5.21 -13.23 -10.44
N SER A 211 -5.53 -12.09 -11.08
CA SER A 211 -5.13 -10.77 -10.57
C SER A 211 -5.62 -10.58 -9.13
N ILE A 212 -4.79 -9.97 -8.30
CA ILE A 212 -5.10 -9.74 -6.89
C ILE A 212 -5.53 -8.29 -6.69
N LEU A 213 -6.69 -8.09 -6.08
CA LEU A 213 -7.09 -6.79 -5.54
C LEU A 213 -7.03 -6.90 -4.02
N ALA A 214 -6.15 -6.12 -3.40
CA ALA A 214 -5.95 -6.08 -1.96
C ALA A 214 -6.28 -4.67 -1.44
N PHE A 215 -6.80 -4.61 -0.22
CA PHE A 215 -7.33 -3.41 0.41
C PHE A 215 -6.79 -3.31 1.84
N ASP A 216 -6.23 -2.16 2.20
CA ASP A 216 -5.62 -1.93 3.51
C ASP A 216 -6.69 -1.79 4.61
N GLU A 217 -7.81 -1.12 4.29
CA GLU A 217 -8.80 -0.68 5.28
C GLU A 217 -10.23 -1.15 4.95
N LEU A 218 -10.37 -2.22 4.17
CA LEU A 218 -11.67 -2.84 3.90
C LEU A 218 -12.31 -3.37 5.20
N ALA A 219 -13.60 -3.10 5.37
CA ALA A 219 -14.38 -3.31 6.58
C ALA A 219 -13.87 -2.53 7.82
N HIS A 220 -12.99 -1.55 7.65
CA HIS A 220 -12.53 -0.73 8.76
C HIS A 220 -13.57 0.35 9.13
N PRO A 221 -13.99 0.44 10.39
CA PRO A 221 -15.08 1.36 10.77
C PRO A 221 -14.74 2.84 10.61
N LYS A 222 -13.45 3.19 10.68
CA LYS A 222 -12.96 4.57 10.54
C LYS A 222 -12.79 5.00 9.09
N TRP A 223 -12.65 4.02 8.18
CA TRP A 223 -12.32 4.22 6.76
C TRP A 223 -13.28 3.40 5.89
N PRO A 224 -14.58 3.74 5.89
CA PRO A 224 -15.60 2.96 5.19
C PRO A 224 -15.54 3.13 3.66
N GLY A 225 -14.64 3.98 3.16
CA GLY A 225 -14.58 4.40 1.77
C GLY A 225 -14.34 3.25 0.81
N GLU A 226 -13.30 2.46 1.04
CA GLU A 226 -12.95 1.30 0.23
C GLU A 226 -14.09 0.27 0.19
N THR A 227 -14.71 0.01 1.34
CA THR A 227 -15.82 -0.94 1.47
C THR A 227 -17.03 -0.48 0.67
N THR A 228 -17.31 0.82 0.69
CA THR A 228 -18.42 1.41 -0.04
C THR A 228 -18.15 1.39 -1.54
N ALA A 229 -16.94 1.77 -1.96
CA ALA A 229 -16.51 1.75 -3.34
C ALA A 229 -16.58 0.34 -3.94
N LEU A 230 -16.01 -0.67 -3.29
CA LEU A 230 -16.03 -2.06 -3.76
C LEU A 230 -17.46 -2.58 -3.89
N ARG A 231 -18.32 -2.31 -2.89
CA ARG A 231 -19.73 -2.73 -2.91
C ARG A 231 -20.50 -2.13 -4.09
N GLU A 232 -20.21 -0.88 -4.45
CA GLU A 232 -20.89 -0.21 -5.57
C GLU A 232 -20.37 -0.66 -6.93
N VAL A 233 -19.05 -0.81 -7.09
CA VAL A 233 -18.44 -1.06 -8.41
C VAL A 233 -18.54 -2.54 -8.81
N PHE A 234 -18.26 -3.46 -7.89
CA PHE A 234 -18.24 -4.89 -8.17
C PHE A 234 -19.28 -5.68 -7.37
N GLY A 235 -19.61 -5.24 -6.16
CA GLY A 235 -20.35 -6.04 -5.19
C GLY A 235 -19.38 -6.88 -4.34
N LEU A 236 -19.74 -7.10 -3.08
CA LEU A 236 -18.90 -7.86 -2.14
C LEU A 236 -18.89 -9.38 -2.42
N ASP A 237 -19.81 -9.85 -3.27
CA ASP A 237 -19.97 -11.23 -3.72
C ASP A 237 -19.38 -11.47 -5.13
N HIS A 238 -18.74 -10.47 -5.73
CA HIS A 238 -18.13 -10.58 -7.05
C HIS A 238 -17.04 -11.66 -7.13
N ALA A 239 -16.26 -11.80 -6.06
CA ALA A 239 -15.25 -12.82 -5.86
C ALA A 239 -15.07 -13.07 -4.36
N PRO A 240 -14.54 -14.24 -3.93
CA PRO A 240 -14.31 -14.52 -2.51
C PRO A 240 -13.33 -13.52 -1.88
N LEU A 241 -13.82 -12.73 -0.92
CA LEU A 241 -12.97 -11.91 -0.05
C LEU A 241 -12.31 -12.79 1.02
N ARG A 242 -10.98 -12.67 1.13
CA ARG A 242 -10.15 -13.43 2.07
C ARG A 242 -9.30 -12.47 2.89
N GLN A 243 -8.98 -12.87 4.11
CA GLN A 243 -8.13 -12.11 5.03
C GLN A 243 -6.75 -12.76 5.15
N LEU A 244 -5.71 -11.94 5.22
CA LEU A 244 -4.40 -12.37 5.69
C LEU A 244 -4.33 -12.15 7.21
N PRO A 245 -4.35 -13.22 8.03
CA PRO A 245 -4.32 -13.08 9.48
C PRO A 245 -2.93 -12.67 9.97
N GLY A 246 -2.86 -11.99 11.11
CA GLY A 246 -1.60 -11.68 11.80
C GLY A 246 -1.19 -10.20 11.77
N ARG A 247 -1.77 -9.41 10.87
CA ARG A 247 -1.74 -7.93 10.87
C ARG A 247 -3.07 -7.39 11.44
N GLU A 248 -3.02 -6.22 12.09
CA GLU A 248 -4.19 -5.47 12.54
C GLU A 248 -4.18 -4.06 11.91
N PRO A 249 -5.23 -3.66 11.18
CA PRO A 249 -6.27 -4.53 10.63
C PRO A 249 -5.67 -5.57 9.65
N PRO A 250 -6.34 -6.71 9.43
CA PRO A 250 -5.88 -7.69 8.44
C PRO A 250 -6.08 -7.14 7.04
N VAL A 251 -5.10 -7.35 6.16
CA VAL A 251 -5.27 -7.06 4.73
C VAL A 251 -6.37 -7.97 4.18
N ILE A 252 -7.35 -7.38 3.50
CA ILE A 252 -8.41 -8.11 2.81
C ILE A 252 -8.10 -8.10 1.31
N TYR A 253 -8.21 -9.25 0.66
CA TYR A 253 -7.98 -9.35 -0.77
C TYR A 253 -9.01 -10.25 -1.44
N MET A 254 -9.14 -10.10 -2.75
CA MET A 254 -9.83 -11.03 -3.63
C MET A 254 -8.96 -11.38 -4.84
N LYS A 255 -9.21 -12.56 -5.42
CA LYS A 255 -8.62 -12.98 -6.68
C LYS A 255 -9.65 -12.82 -7.78
N TRP A 256 -9.30 -12.07 -8.82
CA TRP A 256 -10.19 -11.77 -9.93
C TRP A 256 -10.58 -13.04 -10.68
N GLY A 257 -11.88 -13.28 -10.84
CA GLY A 257 -12.44 -14.42 -11.56
C GLY A 257 -12.53 -15.75 -10.80
N GLU A 258 -12.32 -15.75 -9.47
CA GLU A 258 -12.72 -16.86 -8.57
C GLU A 258 -14.20 -16.82 -8.18
#